data_AF-B2WQ72-F1
#
_entry.id   AF-B2WQ72-F1
#
_cell.length_a   1.000
_cell.length_b   1.000
_cell.length_c   1.000
_cell.angle_alpha   90.00
_cell.angle_beta   90.00
_cell.angle_gamma   90.00
#
_symmetry.space_group_name_H-M   'P 1'
#
loop_
_entity.id
_entity.type
_entity.pdbx_description
1 polymer ?
#
loop_
_entity_poly.entity_id
_entity_poly.type
_entity_poly.pdbx_seq_one_letter_code
_entity_poly.pdbx_strand_id
1 'polypeptide(L)'
;MVPVGVVTPASPDFHEEEEVEEEEEEEEEEEEKGEGEEEGDDDSILQLDAFDVPDSKAFPDLERIIVSDWSIDLPQKGIMKWIKTIHQSSRGLDLGSLGHGVLPSVFREQSAKWEMIAKQYLSKIILFVHRFILKALEVVCADTQVLQLVSSAIIVELCAKYKDGMNQATFLVNVERQLKPYTLNHYFNHNQQRSHGARIKETLRPKARQEAHNTGWGKRKMLVINLSDVADAVMLRWSEQCACAEN
;
A
#
# COMPACT_ATOMS: atom_id res chain seq x y z
N MET A 1 55.28 0.26 43.55
CA MET A 1 54.73 0.74 42.27
C MET A 1 53.28 0.32 42.18
N VAL A 2 52.38 1.30 42.07
CA VAL A 2 50.91 1.19 42.09
C VAL A 2 50.40 0.80 40.69
N PRO A 3 49.38 -0.05 40.54
CA PRO A 3 48.80 -0.32 39.24
C PRO A 3 47.87 0.83 38.82
N VAL A 4 48.07 1.29 37.59
CA VAL A 4 47.32 2.36 36.92
C VAL A 4 45.86 1.93 36.74
N GLY A 5 44.95 2.69 37.35
CA GLY A 5 43.51 2.50 37.22
C GLY A 5 43.01 2.92 35.84
N VAL A 6 42.27 2.03 35.19
CA VAL A 6 41.50 2.31 33.97
C VAL A 6 40.23 3.05 34.38
N VAL A 7 40.13 4.32 33.99
CA VAL A 7 38.93 5.14 34.15
C VAL A 7 37.98 4.80 33.01
N THR A 8 36.84 4.19 33.34
CA THR A 8 35.69 4.07 32.44
C THR A 8 34.94 5.41 32.41
N PRO A 9 34.69 6.02 31.25
CA PRO A 9 33.85 7.20 31.17
C PRO A 9 32.39 6.81 31.48
N ALA A 10 31.80 7.53 32.42
CA ALA A 10 30.40 7.45 32.78
C ALA A 10 29.51 7.90 31.61
N SER A 11 28.39 7.20 31.43
CA SER A 11 27.30 7.60 30.53
C SER A 11 26.82 9.02 30.88
N PRO A 12 26.60 9.89 29.88
CA PRO A 12 26.02 11.20 30.13
C PRO A 12 24.54 11.06 30.50
N ASP A 13 24.23 11.52 31.71
CA ASP A 13 22.90 11.73 32.26
C ASP A 13 22.36 13.03 31.65
N PHE A 14 21.59 12.91 30.56
CA PHE A 14 20.86 14.04 29.96
C PHE A 14 19.46 14.08 30.57
N HIS A 15 19.33 14.87 31.63
CA HIS A 15 18.06 15.48 32.00
C HIS A 15 17.79 16.62 31.00
N GLU A 16 16.99 16.34 29.98
CA GLU A 16 16.29 17.38 29.23
C GLU A 16 14.87 17.44 29.76
N GLU A 17 14.59 18.50 30.52
CA GLU A 17 13.25 18.95 30.84
C GLU A 17 12.63 19.43 29.53
N GLU A 18 11.85 18.58 28.88
CA GLU A 18 11.04 18.95 27.72
C GLU A 18 9.77 19.63 28.27
N GLU A 19 9.72 20.96 28.15
CA GLU A 19 8.49 21.74 28.34
C GLU A 19 7.47 21.26 27.28
N VAL A 20 6.47 20.50 27.73
CA VAL A 20 5.32 20.15 26.89
C VAL A 20 4.45 21.39 26.78
N GLU A 21 4.61 22.15 25.69
CA GLU A 21 3.59 23.09 25.24
C GLU A 21 2.37 22.26 24.82
N GLU A 22 1.28 22.35 25.58
CA GLU A 22 -0.02 21.81 25.21
C GLU A 22 -0.57 22.65 24.05
N GLU A 23 -0.22 22.29 22.82
CA GLU A 23 -0.96 22.75 21.64
C GLU A 23 -2.34 22.08 21.67
N GLU A 24 -3.39 22.88 21.95
CA GLU A 24 -4.78 22.47 21.80
C GLU A 24 -5.06 22.21 20.31
N GLU A 25 -4.86 20.97 19.85
CA GLU A 25 -5.37 20.53 18.56
C GLU A 25 -6.90 20.51 18.63
N GLU A 26 -7.54 21.49 17.99
CA GLU A 26 -8.98 21.50 17.74
C GLU A 26 -9.33 20.25 16.91
N GLU A 27 -9.93 19.24 17.54
CA GLU A 27 -10.52 18.09 16.85
C GLU A 27 -11.70 18.59 15.98
N GLU A 28 -11.44 18.88 14.71
CA GLU A 28 -12.49 19.00 13.71
C GLU A 28 -13.15 17.62 13.53
N GLU A 29 -14.30 17.42 14.18
CA GLU A 29 -15.19 16.28 13.91
C GLU A 29 -15.73 16.40 12.47
N GLU A 30 -15.00 15.87 11.49
CA GLU A 30 -15.58 15.57 10.19
C GLU A 30 -16.59 14.43 10.37
N GLU A 31 -17.88 14.79 10.40
CA GLU A 31 -19.00 13.85 10.21
C GLU A 31 -18.88 13.23 8.82
N GLU A 32 -18.24 12.06 8.74
CA GLU A 32 -18.31 11.21 7.56
C GLU A 32 -19.76 10.72 7.41
N LYS A 33 -20.53 11.45 6.60
CA LYS A 33 -21.82 10.99 6.06
C LYS A 33 -21.56 9.65 5.38
N GLY A 34 -22.26 8.62 5.84
CA GLY A 34 -22.22 7.30 5.24
C GLY A 34 -22.42 7.39 3.73
N GLU A 35 -21.33 7.15 3.01
CA GLU A 35 -21.36 6.99 1.57
C GLU A 35 -22.19 5.74 1.30
N GLY A 36 -23.30 5.94 0.58
CA GLY A 36 -23.97 4.84 -0.07
C GLY A 36 -22.98 4.11 -0.96
N GLU A 37 -23.19 2.80 -1.12
CA GLU A 37 -22.53 2.00 -2.13
C GLU A 37 -22.84 2.60 -3.51
N GLU A 38 -22.08 3.60 -3.94
CA GLU A 38 -21.96 3.94 -5.34
C GLU A 38 -21.17 2.78 -5.96
N GLU A 39 -21.84 1.96 -6.76
CA GLU A 39 -21.19 1.16 -7.80
C GLU A 39 -20.55 2.14 -8.79
N GLY A 40 -19.44 2.74 -8.37
CA GLY A 40 -18.56 3.54 -9.20
C GLY A 40 -17.85 2.61 -10.17
N ASP A 41 -18.06 2.86 -11.44
CA ASP A 41 -17.35 2.26 -12.55
C ASP A 41 -15.84 2.45 -12.35
N ASP A 42 -15.17 1.42 -11.82
CA ASP A 42 -13.71 1.35 -11.53
C ASP A 42 -12.88 1.25 -12.84
N ASP A 43 -13.38 1.82 -13.93
CA ASP A 43 -12.71 1.87 -15.23
C ASP A 43 -11.64 2.98 -15.29
N SER A 44 -11.38 3.64 -14.15
CA SER A 44 -10.37 4.68 -14.00
C SER A 44 -8.94 4.13 -13.83
N ILE A 45 -8.74 2.80 -13.97
CA ILE A 45 -7.43 2.16 -13.95
C ILE A 45 -6.62 2.65 -15.17
N LEU A 46 -5.86 3.71 -14.96
CA LEU A 46 -4.81 4.24 -15.83
C LEU A 46 -5.24 4.34 -17.30
N GLN A 47 -6.01 5.39 -17.63
CA GLN A 47 -6.32 5.81 -19.00
C GLN A 47 -5.03 6.17 -19.80
N LEU A 48 -4.19 5.18 -20.13
CA LEU A 48 -3.30 5.27 -21.28
C LEU A 48 -4.03 4.91 -22.58
N ASP A 49 -5.20 4.28 -22.45
CA ASP A 49 -6.06 3.97 -23.60
C ASP A 49 -6.75 5.25 -24.14
N ALA A 50 -6.68 6.35 -23.39
CA ALA A 50 -7.06 7.68 -23.88
C ALA A 50 -6.06 8.25 -24.91
N PHE A 51 -4.84 7.70 -25.00
CA PHE A 51 -3.85 8.11 -25.98
C PHE A 51 -3.77 7.11 -27.12
N ASP A 52 -3.73 7.60 -28.35
CA ASP A 52 -3.49 6.80 -29.55
C ASP A 52 -2.05 6.25 -29.53
N VAL A 53 -1.89 5.07 -28.91
CA VAL A 53 -0.61 4.38 -28.74
C VAL A 53 -0.05 4.05 -30.13
N PRO A 54 1.20 4.45 -30.44
CA PRO A 54 1.81 4.14 -31.73
C PRO A 54 1.82 2.64 -32.02
N ASP A 55 1.56 2.25 -33.26
CA ASP A 55 1.65 0.84 -33.66
C ASP A 55 3.08 0.32 -33.44
N SER A 56 3.20 -0.72 -32.62
CA SER A 56 4.44 -1.45 -32.34
C SER A 56 5.15 -1.89 -33.63
N LYS A 57 4.38 -2.26 -34.66
CA LYS A 57 4.94 -2.72 -35.94
C LYS A 57 5.67 -1.64 -36.74
N ALA A 58 5.46 -0.36 -36.40
CA ALA A 58 6.17 0.74 -37.04
C ALA A 58 7.65 0.81 -36.65
N PHE A 59 8.05 0.16 -35.55
CA PHE A 59 9.39 0.26 -34.95
C PHE A 59 10.00 -1.13 -34.75
N PRO A 60 10.57 -1.75 -35.80
CA PRO A 60 11.09 -3.13 -35.73
C PRO A 60 12.29 -3.28 -34.79
N ASP A 61 13.03 -2.21 -34.53
CA ASP A 61 14.14 -2.15 -33.58
C ASP A 61 13.68 -2.33 -32.12
N LEU A 62 12.40 -2.10 -31.83
CA LEU A 62 11.82 -2.26 -30.49
C LEU A 62 11.26 -3.66 -30.22
N GLU A 63 11.12 -4.52 -31.24
CA GLU A 63 10.40 -5.82 -31.15
C GLU A 63 10.86 -6.70 -29.96
N ARG A 64 12.15 -6.66 -29.63
CA ARG A 64 12.74 -7.49 -28.57
C ARG A 64 12.74 -6.81 -27.19
N ILE A 65 12.27 -5.58 -27.10
CA ILE A 65 12.29 -4.73 -25.90
C ILE A 65 10.88 -4.57 -25.34
N ILE A 66 9.90 -4.30 -26.22
CA ILE A 66 8.53 -4.00 -25.81
C ILE A 66 7.65 -5.25 -25.76
N VAL A 67 6.65 -5.21 -24.89
CA VAL A 67 5.54 -6.16 -24.86
C VAL A 67 4.44 -5.60 -25.75
N SER A 68 3.99 -6.40 -26.74
CA SER A 68 2.91 -6.00 -27.66
C SER A 68 1.54 -6.57 -27.27
N ASP A 69 1.51 -7.49 -26.31
CA ASP A 69 0.27 -7.96 -25.70
C ASP A 69 -0.17 -6.97 -24.64
N TRP A 70 -1.25 -6.25 -24.91
CA TRP A 70 -1.84 -5.26 -24.03
C TRP A 70 -2.96 -5.82 -23.15
N SER A 71 -3.25 -7.12 -23.23
CA SER A 71 -4.30 -7.71 -22.42
C SER A 71 -3.90 -7.71 -20.95
N ILE A 72 -4.79 -7.15 -20.12
CA ILE A 72 -4.71 -7.23 -18.66
C ILE A 72 -6.04 -7.78 -18.20
N ASP A 73 -5.99 -8.93 -17.55
CA ASP A 73 -7.16 -9.45 -16.86
C ASP A 73 -7.56 -8.49 -15.74
N LEU A 74 -8.82 -8.05 -15.76
CA LEU A 74 -9.39 -7.26 -14.68
C LEU A 74 -9.36 -8.03 -13.35
N PRO A 75 -9.30 -7.31 -12.21
CA PRO A 75 -9.40 -7.93 -10.90
C PRO A 75 -10.67 -8.78 -10.78
N GLN A 76 -10.52 -9.99 -10.24
CA GLN A 76 -11.68 -10.84 -9.98
C GLN A 76 -12.50 -10.25 -8.84
N LYS A 77 -13.83 -10.25 -9.01
CA LYS A 77 -14.75 -9.83 -7.94
C LYS A 77 -14.68 -10.82 -6.76
N GLY A 78 -14.99 -10.32 -5.57
CA GLY A 78 -15.11 -11.16 -4.37
C GLY A 78 -13.83 -11.32 -3.55
N ILE A 79 -12.96 -10.30 -3.52
CA ILE A 79 -11.74 -10.28 -2.70
C ILE A 79 -12.01 -10.66 -1.24
N MET A 80 -13.16 -10.25 -0.68
CA MET A 80 -13.51 -10.56 0.70
C MET A 80 -13.74 -12.05 0.95
N LYS A 81 -14.28 -12.78 -0.05
CA LYS A 81 -14.42 -14.24 0.04
C LYS A 81 -13.05 -14.91 0.00
N TRP A 82 -12.17 -14.45 -0.88
CA TRP A 82 -10.78 -14.93 -0.97
C TRP A 82 -10.01 -14.68 0.34
N ILE A 83 -10.08 -13.46 0.90
CA ILE A 83 -9.47 -13.13 2.21
C ILE A 83 -9.99 -14.06 3.31
N LYS A 84 -11.30 -14.31 3.37
CA LYS A 84 -11.90 -15.23 4.36
C LYS A 84 -11.34 -16.65 4.21
N THR A 85 -11.25 -17.15 2.98
CA THR A 85 -10.70 -18.48 2.70
C THR A 85 -9.23 -18.57 3.11
N ILE A 86 -8.39 -17.60 2.72
CA ILE A 86 -6.98 -17.57 3.12
C ILE A 86 -6.84 -17.49 4.64
N HIS A 87 -7.62 -16.62 5.29
CA HIS A 87 -7.63 -16.51 6.74
C HIS A 87 -7.95 -17.86 7.37
N GLN A 88 -9.04 -18.53 6.98
CA GLN A 88 -9.43 -19.84 7.51
C GLN A 88 -8.36 -20.92 7.27
N SER A 89 -7.78 -21.00 6.08
CA SER A 89 -6.74 -22.00 5.76
C SER A 89 -5.41 -21.72 6.44
N SER A 90 -5.14 -20.47 6.82
CA SER A 90 -3.89 -20.06 7.47
C SER A 90 -3.90 -20.17 9.00
N ARG A 91 -5.04 -20.56 9.60
CA ARG A 91 -5.16 -20.87 11.04
C ARG A 91 -4.47 -22.19 11.35
N GLY A 92 -3.13 -22.20 11.32
CA GLY A 92 -2.30 -23.30 11.79
C GLY A 92 -2.18 -23.32 13.32
N LEU A 93 -1.06 -23.86 13.82
CA LEU A 93 -0.75 -23.94 15.27
C LEU A 93 -0.59 -22.57 15.97
N ASP A 94 -0.51 -21.48 15.19
CA ASP A 94 -0.45 -20.10 15.68
C ASP A 94 -1.85 -19.68 16.17
N LEU A 95 -2.17 -20.05 17.41
CA LEU A 95 -3.40 -19.66 18.09
C LEU A 95 -3.40 -18.14 18.32
N GLY A 96 -4.17 -17.42 17.49
CA GLY A 96 -4.64 -16.05 17.78
C GLY A 96 -4.00 -14.91 17.00
N SER A 97 -3.02 -15.17 16.13
CA SER A 97 -2.45 -14.14 15.23
C SER A 97 -2.43 -14.59 13.77
N LEU A 98 -2.48 -13.63 12.83
CA LEU A 98 -2.18 -13.91 11.43
C LEU A 98 -0.72 -14.39 11.38
N GLY A 99 -0.52 -15.66 11.00
CA GLY A 99 0.82 -16.23 10.90
C GLY A 99 1.76 -15.30 10.12
N HIS A 100 2.98 -15.14 10.60
CA HIS A 100 3.95 -14.16 10.10
C HIS A 100 4.24 -14.24 8.58
N GLY A 101 3.97 -15.40 7.96
CA GLY A 101 4.12 -15.64 6.52
C GLY A 101 2.86 -15.40 5.67
N VAL A 102 1.68 -15.22 6.27
CA VAL A 102 0.41 -15.12 5.54
C VAL A 102 0.36 -13.84 4.71
N LEU A 103 0.61 -12.69 5.34
CA LEU A 103 0.54 -11.39 4.67
C LEU A 103 1.55 -11.27 3.51
N PRO A 104 2.86 -11.62 3.67
CA PRO A 104 3.78 -11.66 2.54
C PRO A 104 3.32 -12.58 1.41
N SER A 105 2.77 -13.76 1.72
CA SER A 105 2.31 -14.70 0.70
C SER A 105 1.11 -14.16 -0.08
N VAL A 106 0.12 -13.62 0.63
CA VAL A 106 -1.08 -12.97 0.08
C VAL A 106 -0.67 -11.80 -0.81
N PHE A 107 0.24 -10.96 -0.33
CA PHE A 107 0.73 -9.81 -1.09
C PHE A 107 1.41 -10.25 -2.39
N ARG A 108 2.24 -11.31 -2.35
CA ARG A 108 2.91 -11.85 -3.53
C ARG A 108 1.93 -12.43 -4.56
N GLU A 109 0.84 -13.03 -4.11
CA GLU A 109 -0.24 -13.56 -4.95
C GLU A 109 -1.04 -12.42 -5.61
N GLN A 110 -1.44 -11.41 -4.84
CA GLN A 110 -2.18 -10.25 -5.35
C GLN A 110 -1.34 -9.40 -6.32
N SER A 111 -0.03 -9.30 -6.08
CA SER A 111 0.92 -8.57 -6.94
C SER A 111 1.45 -9.40 -8.11
N ALA A 112 0.94 -10.62 -8.36
CA ALA A 112 1.48 -11.52 -9.37
C ALA A 112 1.56 -10.91 -10.77
N LYS A 113 0.62 -10.02 -11.11
CA LYS A 113 0.52 -9.37 -12.42
C LYS A 113 1.31 -8.06 -12.54
N TRP A 114 1.82 -7.51 -11.43
CA TRP A 114 2.48 -6.20 -11.43
C TRP A 114 3.67 -6.09 -12.39
N GLU A 115 4.44 -7.16 -12.56
CA GLU A 115 5.57 -7.16 -13.49
C GLU A 115 5.09 -6.97 -14.94
N MET A 116 4.04 -7.68 -15.34
CA MET A 116 3.47 -7.56 -16.68
C MET A 116 2.83 -6.19 -16.89
N ILE A 117 2.09 -5.68 -15.91
CA ILE A 117 1.48 -4.35 -15.95
C ILE A 117 2.56 -3.27 -16.11
N ALA A 118 3.64 -3.35 -15.33
CA ALA A 118 4.76 -2.42 -15.42
C ALA A 118 5.43 -2.48 -16.80
N LYS A 119 5.67 -3.68 -17.34
CA LYS A 119 6.27 -3.86 -18.67
C LYS A 119 5.38 -3.31 -19.79
N GLN A 120 4.08 -3.55 -19.74
CA GLN A 120 3.12 -2.99 -20.70
C GLN A 120 3.09 -1.47 -20.63
N TYR A 121 3.00 -0.91 -19.42
CA TYR A 121 3.04 0.54 -19.24
C TYR A 121 4.32 1.16 -19.83
N LEU A 122 5.49 0.62 -19.47
CA LEU A 122 6.77 1.07 -20.01
C LEU A 122 6.85 0.92 -21.53
N SER A 123 6.28 -0.15 -22.09
CA SER A 123 6.24 -0.38 -23.53
C SER A 123 5.47 0.73 -24.25
N LYS A 124 4.32 1.15 -23.72
CA LYS A 124 3.57 2.30 -24.25
C LYS A 124 4.40 3.58 -24.20
N ILE A 125 5.06 3.87 -23.07
CA ILE A 125 5.93 5.04 -22.92
C ILE A 125 7.10 5.02 -23.91
N ILE A 126 7.77 3.87 -24.06
CA ILE A 126 8.87 3.67 -25.01
C ILE A 126 8.41 4.00 -26.43
N LEU A 127 7.23 3.50 -26.85
CA LEU A 127 6.66 3.80 -28.17
C LEU A 127 6.45 5.30 -28.39
N PHE A 128 5.90 6.01 -27.40
CA PHE A 128 5.70 7.46 -27.48
C PHE A 128 7.02 8.22 -27.60
N VAL A 129 7.99 7.92 -26.73
CA VAL A 129 9.30 8.58 -26.72
C VAL A 129 10.04 8.29 -28.03
N HIS A 130 10.01 7.05 -28.49
CA HIS A 130 10.70 6.65 -29.71
C HIS A 130 10.10 7.36 -30.94
N ARG A 131 8.77 7.37 -31.07
CA ARG A 131 8.07 8.14 -32.12
C ARG A 131 8.45 9.62 -32.07
N PHE A 132 8.46 10.21 -30.88
CA PHE A 132 8.81 11.61 -30.69
C PHE A 132 10.24 11.91 -31.17
N ILE A 133 11.22 11.09 -30.77
CA ILE A 133 12.63 11.27 -31.15
C ILE A 133 12.79 11.18 -32.66
N LEU A 134 12.22 10.16 -33.30
CA LEU A 134 12.32 10.00 -34.75
C LEU A 134 11.68 11.18 -35.50
N LYS A 135 10.51 11.63 -35.05
CA LYS A 135 9.85 12.81 -35.64
C LYS A 135 10.62 14.11 -35.41
N ALA A 136 11.23 14.28 -34.25
CA ALA A 136 12.09 15.43 -34.00
C ALA A 136 13.32 15.43 -34.92
N LEU A 137 13.95 14.27 -35.14
CA LEU A 137 15.07 14.14 -36.06
C LEU A 137 14.67 14.46 -37.51
N GLU A 138 13.50 13.99 -37.96
CA GLU A 138 12.96 14.33 -39.28
C GLU A 138 12.79 15.85 -39.48
N VAL A 139 12.40 16.58 -38.43
CA VAL A 139 12.20 18.04 -38.48
C VAL A 139 13.53 18.80 -38.48
N VAL A 140 14.51 18.34 -37.69
CA VAL A 140 15.79 19.04 -37.50
C VAL A 140 16.76 18.75 -38.65
N CYS A 141 16.74 17.54 -39.21
CA CYS A 141 17.66 17.14 -40.28
C CYS A 141 17.01 17.28 -41.66
N ALA A 142 17.32 18.37 -42.38
CA ALA A 142 16.84 18.58 -43.75
C ALA A 142 17.47 17.63 -44.78
N ASP A 143 18.70 17.16 -44.53
CA ASP A 143 19.40 16.22 -45.40
C ASP A 143 19.12 14.77 -45.00
N THR A 144 18.65 13.96 -45.95
CA THR A 144 18.28 12.56 -45.72
C THR A 144 19.46 11.67 -45.32
N GLN A 145 20.67 11.91 -45.85
CA GLN A 145 21.85 11.12 -45.48
C GLN A 145 22.27 11.43 -44.05
N VAL A 146 22.25 12.71 -43.67
CA VAL A 146 22.53 13.13 -42.29
C VAL A 146 21.49 12.55 -41.33
N LEU A 147 20.21 12.59 -41.68
CA LEU A 147 19.12 11.99 -40.89
C LEU A 147 19.37 10.50 -40.64
N GLN A 148 19.72 9.72 -41.67
CA GLN A 148 19.97 8.29 -41.54
C GLN A 148 21.19 7.98 -40.66
N LEU A 149 22.29 8.71 -40.85
CA LEU A 149 23.50 8.55 -40.05
C LEU A 149 23.26 8.88 -38.56
N VAL A 150 22.60 10.01 -38.29
CA VAL A 150 22.29 10.42 -36.91
C VAL A 150 21.28 9.49 -36.26
N SER A 151 20.22 9.10 -36.97
CA SER A 151 19.20 8.18 -36.45
C SER A 151 19.82 6.83 -36.08
N SER A 152 20.62 6.24 -36.97
CA SER A 152 21.27 4.95 -36.72
C SER A 152 22.24 5.00 -35.53
N ALA A 153 22.96 6.11 -35.33
CA ALA A 153 23.82 6.29 -34.17
C ALA A 153 23.02 6.38 -32.86
N ILE A 154 21.92 7.14 -32.86
CA ILE A 154 21.10 7.36 -31.65
C ILE A 154 20.30 6.11 -31.27
N ILE A 155 19.71 5.40 -32.25
CA ILE A 155 18.83 4.24 -32.01
C ILE A 155 19.54 3.17 -31.20
N VAL A 156 20.83 2.90 -31.46
CA VAL A 156 21.59 1.86 -30.74
C VAL A 156 21.66 2.18 -29.24
N GLU A 157 22.04 3.40 -28.88
CA GLU A 157 22.11 3.83 -27.47
C GLU A 157 20.73 3.94 -26.84
N LEU A 158 19.73 4.36 -27.60
CA LEU A 158 18.35 4.52 -27.16
C LEU A 158 17.73 3.16 -26.78
N CYS A 159 17.90 2.16 -27.64
CA CYS A 159 17.45 0.79 -27.37
C CYS A 159 18.14 0.17 -26.15
N ALA A 160 19.43 0.46 -25.93
CA ALA A 160 20.13 0.04 -24.72
C ALA A 160 19.48 0.66 -23.46
N LYS A 161 19.22 1.97 -23.47
CA LYS A 161 18.55 2.66 -22.35
C LYS A 161 17.14 2.15 -22.09
N TYR A 162 16.37 1.84 -23.13
CA TYR A 162 15.04 1.27 -22.98
C TYR A 162 15.08 -0.11 -22.34
N LYS A 163 16.02 -0.96 -22.76
CA LYS A 163 16.25 -2.27 -22.16
C LYS A 163 16.63 -2.15 -20.69
N ASP A 164 17.53 -1.24 -20.36
CA ASP A 164 17.96 -0.99 -18.97
C ASP A 164 16.80 -0.46 -18.12
N GLY A 165 15.98 0.45 -18.65
CA GLY A 165 14.77 0.92 -17.97
C GLY A 165 13.77 -0.21 -17.71
N MET A 166 13.56 -1.11 -18.69
CA MET A 166 12.71 -2.28 -18.54
C MET A 166 13.23 -3.24 -17.46
N ASN A 167 14.54 -3.49 -17.44
CA ASN A 167 15.20 -4.31 -16.43
C ASN A 167 15.07 -3.69 -15.04
N GLN A 168 15.26 -2.37 -14.92
CA GLN A 168 15.14 -1.66 -13.65
C GLN A 168 13.72 -1.71 -13.10
N ALA A 169 12.70 -1.49 -13.94
CA ALA A 169 11.30 -1.60 -13.51
C ALA A 169 10.97 -3.01 -13.04
N THR A 170 11.41 -4.03 -13.79
CA THR A 170 11.24 -5.44 -13.42
C THR A 170 11.94 -5.74 -12.09
N PHE A 171 13.15 -5.21 -11.88
CA PHE A 171 13.89 -5.35 -10.64
C PHE A 171 13.15 -4.73 -9.46
N LEU A 172 12.67 -3.49 -9.59
CA LEU A 172 11.92 -2.81 -8.52
C LEU A 172 10.66 -3.59 -8.14
N VAL A 173 9.86 -4.01 -9.11
CA VAL A 173 8.68 -4.85 -8.85
C VAL A 173 9.07 -6.12 -8.11
N ASN A 174 10.17 -6.75 -8.49
CA ASN A 174 10.62 -7.97 -7.85
C ASN A 174 11.09 -7.74 -6.40
N VAL A 175 11.80 -6.66 -6.13
CA VAL A 175 12.22 -6.29 -4.77
C VAL A 175 11.01 -6.08 -3.87
N GLU A 176 10.03 -5.27 -4.30
CA GLU A 176 8.82 -5.00 -3.52
C GLU A 176 8.02 -6.27 -3.21
N ARG A 177 7.95 -7.20 -4.17
CA ARG A 177 7.18 -8.46 -4.02
C ARG A 177 7.88 -9.52 -3.15
N GLN A 178 9.20 -9.47 -3.02
CA GLN A 178 9.97 -10.45 -2.26
C GLN A 178 10.20 -10.04 -0.81
N LEU A 179 10.17 -8.74 -0.52
CA LEU A 179 10.36 -8.24 0.83
C LEU A 179 9.10 -8.40 1.68
N LYS A 180 9.28 -8.39 3.00
CA LYS A 180 8.16 -8.36 3.94
C LYS A 180 7.47 -7.00 3.79
N PRO A 181 6.17 -6.97 3.45
CA PRO A 181 5.46 -5.70 3.35
C PRO A 181 5.44 -5.03 4.72
N TYR A 182 5.76 -3.74 4.73
CA TYR A 182 5.67 -2.86 5.88
C TYR A 182 5.12 -1.52 5.44
N THR A 183 4.54 -0.78 6.37
CA THR A 183 4.03 0.57 6.11
C THR A 183 4.49 1.50 7.22
N LEU A 184 4.96 2.69 6.83
CA LEU A 184 5.23 3.79 7.75
C LEU A 184 4.07 4.81 7.75
N ASN A 185 2.97 4.49 7.08
CA ASN A 185 1.81 5.36 7.04
C ASN A 185 1.10 5.38 8.42
N HIS A 186 1.17 6.52 9.11
CA HIS A 186 0.57 6.70 10.42
C HIS A 186 -0.96 6.53 10.40
N TYR A 187 -1.63 6.86 9.28
CA TYR A 187 -3.07 6.66 9.11
C TYR A 187 -3.46 5.19 9.21
N PHE A 188 -2.59 4.25 8.81
CA PHE A 188 -2.90 2.83 8.92
C PHE A 188 -3.12 2.42 10.38
N ASN A 189 -2.18 2.81 11.26
CA ASN A 189 -2.26 2.50 12.69
C ASN A 189 -3.44 3.22 13.34
N HIS A 190 -3.67 4.50 13.00
CA HIS A 190 -4.80 5.27 13.49
C HIS A 190 -6.14 4.62 13.11
N ASN A 191 -6.32 4.28 11.83
CA ASN A 191 -7.55 3.66 11.33
C ASN A 191 -7.76 2.25 11.87
N GLN A 192 -6.67 1.48 12.04
CA GLN A 192 -6.71 0.18 12.69
C GLN A 192 -7.20 0.32 14.14
N GLN A 193 -6.62 1.25 14.91
CA GLN A 193 -6.99 1.50 16.29
C GLN A 193 -8.43 2.00 16.42
N ARG A 194 -8.86 2.93 15.56
CA ARG A 194 -10.25 3.41 15.48
C ARG A 194 -11.22 2.28 15.20
N SER A 195 -10.89 1.41 14.24
CA SER A 195 -11.69 0.21 13.92
C SER A 195 -11.75 -0.78 15.10
N HIS A 196 -10.65 -0.96 15.82
CA HIS A 196 -10.62 -1.76 17.04
C HIS A 196 -11.51 -1.15 18.13
N GLY A 197 -11.40 0.15 18.37
CA GLY A 197 -12.24 0.88 19.33
C GLY A 197 -13.73 0.79 18.99
N ALA A 198 -14.10 0.92 17.71
CA ALA A 198 -15.48 0.77 17.25
C ALA A 198 -16.03 -0.63 17.52
N ARG A 199 -15.25 -1.69 17.28
CA ARG A 199 -15.65 -3.07 17.58
C ARG A 199 -15.84 -3.29 19.08
N ILE A 200 -14.91 -2.83 19.91
CA ILE A 200 -15.01 -2.91 21.37
C ILE A 200 -16.26 -2.16 21.86
N LYS A 201 -16.51 -0.96 21.33
CA LYS A 201 -17.70 -0.17 21.63
C LYS A 201 -18.98 -0.94 21.30
N GLU A 202 -19.03 -1.63 20.17
CA GLU A 202 -20.20 -2.44 19.80
C GLU A 202 -20.38 -3.66 20.72
N THR A 203 -19.30 -4.36 21.08
CA THR A 203 -19.33 -5.45 22.06
C THR A 203 -19.84 -4.99 23.44
N LEU A 204 -19.52 -3.76 23.83
CA LEU A 204 -19.92 -3.19 25.12
C LEU A 204 -21.31 -2.55 25.12
N ARG A 205 -21.83 -2.14 23.96
CA ARG A 205 -23.13 -1.51 23.79
C ARG A 205 -24.29 -2.24 24.50
N PRO A 206 -24.46 -3.58 24.40
CA PRO A 206 -25.53 -4.28 25.11
C PRO A 206 -25.35 -4.33 26.63
N LYS A 207 -24.12 -4.15 27.14
CA LYS A 207 -23.80 -4.12 28.57
C LYS A 207 -23.90 -2.72 29.19
N ALA A 208 -24.10 -1.69 28.36
CA ALA A 208 -24.19 -0.31 28.81
C ALA A 208 -25.53 -0.03 29.48
N ARG A 209 -25.48 0.66 30.62
CA ARG A 209 -26.66 1.18 31.32
C ARG A 209 -26.75 2.70 31.20
N GLN A 210 -27.96 3.23 31.14
CA GLN A 210 -28.18 4.66 31.06
C GLN A 210 -28.26 5.25 32.46
N GLU A 211 -27.34 6.15 32.80
CA GLU A 211 -27.34 6.88 34.06
C GLU A 211 -27.56 8.37 33.81
N ALA A 212 -28.36 9.00 34.68
CA ALA A 212 -28.55 10.44 34.67
C ALA A 212 -27.51 11.09 35.56
N HIS A 213 -26.51 11.73 34.96
CA HIS A 213 -25.49 12.47 35.69
C HIS A 213 -25.90 13.95 35.77
N ASN A 214 -25.88 14.51 36.97
CA ASN A 214 -26.11 15.94 37.17
C ASN A 214 -24.78 16.66 36.99
N THR A 215 -24.55 17.24 35.81
CA THR A 215 -23.44 18.18 35.65
C THR A 215 -23.91 19.54 36.14
N GLY A 216 -22.99 20.44 36.52
CA GLY A 216 -23.33 21.82 36.92
C GLY A 216 -24.12 22.61 35.86
N TRP A 217 -24.26 22.05 34.65
CA TRP A 217 -24.94 22.60 33.48
C TRP A 217 -26.19 21.80 33.07
N GLY A 218 -26.70 20.91 33.95
CA GLY A 218 -27.96 20.17 33.75
C GLY A 218 -27.83 18.64 33.80
N LYS A 219 -28.96 17.93 33.63
CA LYS A 219 -29.00 16.47 33.60
C LYS A 219 -28.62 15.94 32.22
N ARG A 220 -27.46 15.30 32.10
CA ARG A 220 -27.06 14.55 30.90
C ARG A 220 -27.29 13.06 31.12
N LYS A 221 -27.88 12.38 30.13
CA LYS A 221 -27.97 10.92 30.12
C LYS A 221 -26.69 10.38 29.48
N MET A 222 -25.91 9.63 30.24
CA MET A 222 -24.68 9.00 29.75
C MET A 222 -24.83 7.48 29.76
N LEU A 223 -24.16 6.82 28.83
CA LEU A 223 -24.02 5.36 28.85
C LEU A 223 -22.81 5.01 29.72
N VAL A 224 -23.04 4.18 30.74
CA VAL A 224 -22.03 3.74 31.70
C VAL A 224 -21.90 2.22 31.59
N ILE A 225 -20.67 1.74 31.69
CA ILE A 225 -20.31 0.32 31.67
C ILE A 225 -19.47 0.01 32.90
N ASN A 226 -19.52 -1.23 33.42
CA ASN A 226 -18.60 -1.61 34.49
C ASN A 226 -17.20 -1.80 33.92
N LEU A 227 -16.18 -1.43 34.69
CA LEU A 227 -14.80 -1.56 34.25
C LEU A 227 -14.39 -3.01 33.99
N SER A 228 -14.97 -3.98 34.71
CA SER A 228 -14.77 -5.41 34.45
C SER A 228 -15.24 -5.83 33.06
N ASP A 229 -16.33 -5.24 32.57
CA ASP A 229 -16.87 -5.54 31.24
C ASP A 229 -15.94 -5.04 30.13
N VAL A 230 -15.18 -3.96 30.38
CA VAL A 230 -14.15 -3.45 29.45
C VAL A 230 -13.01 -4.44 29.33
N ALA A 231 -12.51 -4.94 30.46
CA ALA A 231 -11.46 -5.96 30.47
C ALA A 231 -11.91 -7.21 29.72
N ASP A 232 -13.15 -7.67 29.95
CA ASP A 232 -13.72 -8.79 29.22
C ASP A 232 -13.85 -8.49 27.72
N ALA A 233 -14.32 -7.32 27.30
CA ALA A 233 -14.46 -6.99 25.88
C ALA A 233 -13.12 -6.93 25.15
N VAL A 234 -12.05 -6.49 25.82
CA VAL A 234 -10.68 -6.51 25.28
C VAL A 234 -10.14 -7.95 25.22
N MET A 235 -10.49 -8.79 26.22
CA MET A 235 -10.01 -10.17 26.35
C MET A 235 -10.84 -11.22 25.57
N LEU A 236 -12.11 -10.98 25.26
CA LEU A 236 -12.98 -11.89 24.49
C LEU A 236 -12.48 -12.10 23.06
N ARG A 237 -11.59 -11.23 22.57
CA ARG A 237 -10.77 -11.46 21.38
C ARG A 237 -10.01 -12.79 21.46
N TRP A 238 -9.63 -13.25 22.65
CA TRP A 238 -8.89 -14.49 22.88
C TRP A 238 -9.79 -15.74 22.91
N SER A 239 -11.02 -15.64 23.43
CA SER A 239 -11.90 -16.80 23.61
C SER A 239 -12.82 -17.09 22.41
N GLU A 240 -13.28 -16.08 21.65
CA GLU A 240 -14.02 -16.34 20.40
C GLU A 240 -13.10 -16.88 19.28
N GLN A 241 -11.78 -16.64 19.40
CA GLN A 241 -10.78 -17.31 18.56
C GLN A 241 -10.59 -18.79 18.93
N CYS A 242 -10.86 -19.18 20.19
CA CYS A 242 -10.86 -20.57 20.66
C CYS A 242 -12.20 -21.30 20.41
N ALA A 243 -13.34 -20.61 20.47
CA ALA A 243 -14.66 -21.24 20.34
C ALA A 243 -14.99 -21.74 18.92
N CYS A 244 -14.28 -21.28 17.88
CA CYS A 244 -14.37 -21.86 16.53
C CYS A 244 -13.52 -23.13 16.33
N ALA A 245 -12.88 -23.67 17.38
CA ALA A 245 -12.05 -24.88 17.33
C ALA A 245 -12.77 -26.17 17.78
N GLU A 246 -14.06 -26.12 18.12
CA GLU A 246 -14.81 -27.28 18.62
C GLU A 246 -16.06 -27.65 17.79
N ASN A 247 -16.11 -27.32 16.50
CA ASN A 247 -17.16 -27.83 15.61
C ASN A 247 -16.64 -28.18 14.21
#